data_AF-A0A524ID01-F1
#
_entry.id   AF-A0A524ID01-F1
#
_cell.length_a   1.000
_cell.length_b   1.000
_cell.length_c   1.000
_cell.angle_alpha   90.00
_cell.angle_beta   90.00
_cell.angle_gamma   90.00
#
_symmetry.space_group_name_H-M   'P 1'
#
loop_
_entity.id
_entity.type
_entity.pdbx_description
1 polymer ?
#
loop_
_entity_poly.entity_id
_entity_poly.type
_entity_poly.pdbx_seq_one_letter_code
_entity_poly.pdbx_strand_id
1 'polypeptide(L)'
;MNTGFIKLAAVCLIAFTAAMCGKKQDAEVNAGKSEMPQYVPPRIIKTDEEHKAEGGGYPFEPYNFAVVKPAYPPAIEPPRAKEIIEERVKKVTETIQNKNMMLFSQYLYPGRKILFGIFTEILPTDLSFSKEEILGFFADESEYTWGKLSPSGLDLRATKTEFFNKYIYHDFNQDVKIGCNEIITYNGYPQWQFRDFPDSIVVEYGFPNVQGPFDWEGFRIVFQEYQGEWYVAAFLRSSHYQ
;
A
#
# COMPACT_ATOMS: atom_id res chain seq x y z
N MET A 1 42.40 -41.63 36.00
CA MET A 1 42.65 -43.08 35.91
C MET A 1 41.32 -43.81 36.07
N ASN A 2 41.03 -44.74 35.14
CA ASN A 2 39.93 -45.73 35.09
C ASN A 2 38.46 -45.24 34.95
N THR A 3 37.83 -45.37 33.76
CA THR A 3 37.11 -46.55 33.16
C THR A 3 35.77 -46.84 33.85
N GLY A 4 34.64 -47.13 33.17
CA GLY A 4 34.38 -47.39 31.77
C GLY A 4 32.87 -47.41 31.44
N PHE A 5 32.59 -47.51 30.15
CA PHE A 5 31.27 -47.67 29.51
C PHE A 5 30.59 -49.00 29.87
N ILE A 6 29.26 -49.01 30.06
CA ILE A 6 28.38 -50.11 29.62
C ILE A 6 27.04 -49.51 29.13
N LYS A 7 26.76 -49.69 27.83
CA LYS A 7 25.42 -49.59 27.24
C LYS A 7 24.66 -50.88 27.55
N LEU A 8 23.37 -50.81 27.89
CA LEU A 8 22.45 -51.92 27.66
C LEU A 8 21.08 -51.38 27.23
N ALA A 9 20.69 -51.73 26.01
CA ALA A 9 19.34 -51.58 25.49
C ALA A 9 18.53 -52.82 25.87
N ALA A 10 17.25 -52.65 26.22
CA ALA A 10 16.26 -53.72 26.19
C ALA A 10 14.93 -53.17 25.69
N VAL A 11 14.53 -53.73 24.56
CA VAL A 11 13.27 -53.59 23.85
C VAL A 11 12.16 -54.23 24.67
N CYS A 12 11.00 -53.57 24.81
CA CYS A 12 9.76 -54.29 25.03
C CYS A 12 8.66 -53.76 24.10
N LEU A 13 8.21 -54.70 23.29
CA LEU A 13 7.23 -54.65 22.23
C LEU A 13 5.85 -54.89 22.85
N ILE A 14 4.92 -53.94 22.75
CA ILE A 14 3.49 -54.26 22.80
C ILE A 14 2.79 -53.47 21.70
N ALA A 15 2.40 -54.18 20.66
CA ALA A 15 1.40 -53.77 19.67
C ALA A 15 0.13 -54.59 19.91
N PHE A 16 -1.03 -53.97 19.69
CA PHE A 16 -2.35 -54.48 19.20
C PHE A 16 -3.39 -53.39 19.55
N THR A 17 -3.78 -52.49 18.64
CA THR A 17 -4.97 -52.54 17.72
C THR A 17 -6.31 -52.75 18.47
N ALA A 18 -7.44 -52.07 18.20
CA ALA A 18 -7.89 -51.17 17.13
C ALA A 18 -9.10 -50.32 17.59
N ALA A 19 -9.36 -49.27 16.82
CA ALA A 19 -10.67 -48.71 16.45
C ALA A 19 -11.64 -48.20 17.53
N MET A 20 -11.79 -46.87 17.58
CA MET A 20 -13.11 -46.24 17.41
C MET A 20 -12.96 -44.93 16.61
N CYS A 21 -13.70 -44.89 15.52
CA CYS A 21 -13.86 -43.81 14.57
C CYS A 21 -14.67 -42.67 15.20
N GLY A 22 -14.16 -41.45 15.16
CA GLY A 22 -14.81 -40.25 15.69
C GLY A 22 -14.48 -39.03 14.82
N LYS A 23 -15.16 -38.95 13.68
CA LYS A 23 -15.42 -37.78 12.80
C LYS A 23 -14.43 -36.61 12.92
N LYS A 24 -13.42 -36.58 12.04
CA LYS A 24 -12.84 -35.31 11.59
C LYS A 24 -13.90 -34.58 10.78
N GLN A 25 -14.16 -33.34 11.15
CA GLN A 25 -14.97 -32.42 10.37
C GLN A 25 -14.06 -31.92 9.26
N ASP A 26 -14.22 -32.49 8.07
CA ASP A 26 -13.55 -32.02 6.87
C ASP A 26 -14.08 -30.62 6.59
N ALA A 27 -13.27 -29.61 6.91
CA ALA A 27 -13.50 -28.25 6.42
C ALA A 27 -13.15 -28.27 4.93
N GLU A 28 -14.17 -28.54 4.13
CA GLU A 28 -14.18 -28.29 2.70
C GLU A 28 -13.82 -26.82 2.51
N VAL A 29 -12.58 -26.55 2.08
CA VAL A 29 -12.17 -25.24 1.60
C VAL A 29 -12.99 -25.01 0.36
N ASN A 30 -14.10 -24.29 0.55
CA ASN A 30 -14.92 -23.79 -0.53
C ASN A 30 -14.07 -22.75 -1.26
N ALA A 31 -13.26 -23.22 -2.22
CA ALA A 31 -12.63 -22.41 -3.24
C ALA A 31 -13.75 -21.89 -4.15
N GLY A 32 -14.59 -21.02 -3.59
CA GLY A 32 -15.42 -20.12 -4.37
C GLY A 32 -14.45 -19.33 -5.22
N LYS A 33 -14.47 -19.58 -6.52
CA LYS A 33 -13.87 -18.68 -7.50
C LYS A 33 -14.48 -17.31 -7.21
N SER A 34 -13.72 -16.42 -6.56
CA SER A 34 -14.09 -15.02 -6.51
C SER A 34 -14.02 -14.54 -7.95
N GLU A 35 -15.15 -14.54 -8.65
CA GLU A 35 -15.25 -13.88 -9.94
C GLU A 35 -14.73 -12.46 -9.76
N MET A 36 -13.76 -12.05 -10.58
CA MET A 36 -13.31 -10.68 -10.58
C MET A 36 -14.55 -9.79 -10.73
N PRO A 37 -14.75 -8.77 -9.87
CA PRO A 37 -15.83 -7.83 -10.09
C PRO A 37 -15.69 -7.32 -11.52
N GLN A 38 -16.74 -7.46 -12.33
CA GLN A 38 -16.68 -7.05 -13.72
C GLN A 38 -16.25 -5.59 -13.77
N TYR A 39 -15.11 -5.35 -14.43
CA TYR A 39 -14.66 -4.00 -14.73
C TYR A 39 -15.75 -3.31 -15.54
N VAL A 40 -16.47 -2.39 -14.90
CA VAL A 40 -17.34 -1.45 -15.59
C VAL A 40 -16.43 -0.28 -15.97
N PRO A 41 -16.05 -0.11 -17.25
CA PRO A 41 -15.26 1.05 -17.63
C PRO A 41 -16.01 2.32 -17.21
N PRO A 42 -15.32 3.36 -16.73
CA PRO A 42 -15.96 4.65 -16.58
C PRO A 42 -16.61 4.99 -17.92
N ARG A 43 -17.92 5.25 -17.88
CA ARG A 43 -18.66 5.69 -19.07
C ARG A 43 -17.89 6.88 -19.61
N ILE A 44 -17.36 6.77 -20.84
CA ILE A 44 -16.67 7.88 -21.50
C ILE A 44 -17.62 9.07 -21.38
N ILE A 45 -17.22 10.05 -20.58
CA ILE A 45 -17.89 11.35 -20.53
C ILE A 45 -17.65 11.91 -21.92
N LYS A 46 -18.67 11.81 -22.77
CA LYS A 46 -18.71 12.55 -24.01
C LYS A 46 -18.40 14.00 -23.65
N THR A 47 -17.53 14.63 -24.43
CA THR A 47 -17.07 16.01 -24.24
C THR A 47 -18.24 16.94 -23.87
N ASP A 48 -17.96 17.99 -23.10
CA ASP A 48 -18.95 18.94 -22.55
C ASP A 48 -19.94 19.51 -23.59
N GLU A 49 -19.65 19.40 -24.88
CA GLU A 49 -20.53 19.78 -25.99
C GLU A 49 -21.69 18.79 -26.23
N GLU A 50 -21.54 17.49 -25.98
CA GLU A 50 -22.62 16.51 -26.17
C GLU A 50 -23.56 16.44 -24.96
N HIS A 51 -23.11 16.80 -23.75
CA HIS A 51 -23.92 16.77 -22.53
C HIS A 51 -24.94 17.91 -22.43
N LYS A 52 -24.76 19.01 -23.18
CA LYS A 52 -25.74 20.12 -23.21
C LYS A 52 -27.01 19.81 -23.99
N ALA A 53 -27.03 18.74 -24.78
CA ALA A 53 -28.16 18.39 -25.64
C ALA A 53 -29.24 17.55 -24.93
N GLU A 54 -28.91 16.85 -23.86
CA GLU A 54 -29.85 15.98 -23.13
C GLU A 54 -30.04 16.55 -21.73
N GLY A 55 -31.12 17.33 -21.56
CA GLY A 55 -31.50 18.02 -20.32
C GLY A 55 -31.87 17.09 -19.16
N GLY A 56 -30.95 16.24 -18.74
CA GLY A 56 -31.01 15.38 -17.57
C GLY A 56 -29.74 15.55 -16.75
N GLY A 57 -29.67 16.63 -15.98
CA GLY A 57 -28.62 16.76 -14.97
C GLY A 57 -28.79 15.65 -13.95
N TYR A 58 -27.83 14.72 -13.87
CA TYR A 58 -27.70 13.91 -12.67
C TYR A 58 -27.34 14.86 -11.52
N PRO A 59 -28.01 14.77 -10.36
CA PRO A 59 -27.64 15.56 -9.22
C PRO A 59 -26.20 15.22 -8.85
N PHE A 60 -25.30 16.19 -9.04
CA PHE A 60 -23.96 16.15 -8.47
C PHE A 60 -24.15 16.36 -6.97
N GLU A 61 -24.47 15.30 -6.24
CA GLU A 61 -24.35 15.35 -4.79
C GLU A 61 -22.87 15.56 -4.47
N PRO A 62 -22.50 16.55 -3.64
CA PRO A 62 -21.11 16.69 -3.20
C PRO A 62 -20.73 15.37 -2.53
N TYR A 63 -19.77 14.65 -3.13
CA TYR A 63 -19.31 13.35 -2.63
C TYR A 63 -18.97 13.52 -1.15
N ASN A 64 -19.78 12.93 -0.29
CA ASN A 64 -19.52 12.92 1.13
C ASN A 64 -18.28 12.04 1.33
N PHE A 65 -17.11 12.67 1.45
CA PHE A 65 -15.80 12.02 1.60
C PHE A 65 -15.75 10.98 2.74
N ALA A 66 -16.72 11.02 3.65
CA ALA A 66 -16.73 10.25 4.89
C ALA A 66 -17.09 8.76 4.76
N VAL A 67 -17.60 8.23 3.63
CA VAL A 67 -18.05 6.81 3.61
C VAL A 67 -17.84 6.09 2.27
N VAL A 68 -16.63 6.13 1.70
CA VAL A 68 -16.29 5.14 0.67
C VAL A 68 -15.92 3.84 1.40
N LYS A 69 -16.71 2.78 1.22
CA LYS A 69 -16.33 1.44 1.68
C LYS A 69 -15.42 0.81 0.63
N PRO A 70 -14.14 0.50 0.94
CA PRO A 70 -13.28 -0.18 0.00
C PRO A 70 -13.82 -1.59 -0.29
N ALA A 71 -13.58 -2.08 -1.50
CA ALA A 71 -13.89 -3.47 -1.87
C ALA A 71 -13.16 -4.49 -0.97
N TYR A 72 -12.00 -4.09 -0.43
CA TYR A 72 -11.21 -4.85 0.52
C TYR A 72 -11.05 -4.00 1.79
N PRO A 73 -11.70 -4.36 2.91
CA PRO A 73 -11.52 -3.63 4.16
C PRO A 73 -10.11 -3.83 4.71
N PRO A 74 -9.51 -2.82 5.36
CA PRO A 74 -8.24 -2.98 6.07
C PRO A 74 -8.40 -3.96 7.23
N ALA A 75 -7.38 -4.77 7.52
CA ALA A 75 -7.42 -5.69 8.67
C ALA A 75 -7.41 -4.97 10.03
N ILE A 76 -6.87 -3.75 10.08
CA ILE A 76 -6.80 -2.92 11.28
C ILE A 76 -7.71 -1.72 11.09
N GLU A 77 -8.73 -1.59 11.94
CA GLU A 77 -9.72 -0.51 11.88
C GLU A 77 -9.08 0.88 12.11
N PRO A 78 -9.60 1.95 11.47
CA PRO A 78 -8.96 3.27 11.48
C PRO A 78 -8.57 3.86 12.84
N PRO A 79 -9.44 3.85 13.88
CA PRO A 79 -9.06 4.42 15.17
C PRO A 79 -7.84 3.69 15.76
N ARG A 80 -7.80 2.37 15.63
CA ARG A 80 -6.71 1.54 16.12
C ARG A 80 -5.45 1.70 15.27
N ALA A 81 -5.58 1.79 13.95
CA ALA A 81 -4.47 2.03 13.04
C ALA A 81 -3.78 3.36 13.37
N LYS A 82 -4.55 4.42 13.63
CA LYS A 82 -4.02 5.72 14.05
C LYS A 82 -3.22 5.64 15.35
N GLU A 83 -3.79 5.02 16.39
CA GLU A 83 -3.10 4.84 17.68
C GLU A 83 -1.74 4.14 17.54
N ILE A 84 -1.65 3.15 16.64
CA ILE A 84 -0.44 2.37 16.43
C ILE A 84 0.63 3.19 15.69
N ILE A 85 0.25 3.95 14.66
CA ILE A 85 1.21 4.48 13.68
C ILE A 85 1.57 5.95 13.85
N GLU A 86 0.81 6.74 14.61
CA GLU A 86 0.91 8.21 14.64
C GLU A 86 2.32 8.72 14.96
N GLU A 87 2.98 8.18 16.00
CA GLU A 87 4.35 8.58 16.33
C GLU A 87 5.36 8.14 15.25
N ARG A 88 5.16 6.94 14.70
CA ARG A 88 6.06 6.34 13.72
C ARG A 88 6.02 7.09 12.41
N VAL A 89 4.82 7.44 11.92
CA VAL A 89 4.66 8.17 10.66
C VAL A 89 5.23 9.59 10.78
N LYS A 90 5.07 10.25 11.94
CA LYS A 90 5.68 11.56 12.19
C LYS A 90 7.21 11.52 12.05
N LYS A 91 7.87 10.53 12.65
CA LYS A 91 9.33 10.36 12.50
C LYS A 91 9.72 10.11 11.05
N VAL A 92 8.95 9.28 10.32
CA VAL A 92 9.20 9.01 8.90
C VAL A 92 9.07 10.28 8.07
N THR A 93 8.00 11.06 8.22
CA THR A 93 7.81 12.29 7.46
C THR A 93 8.87 13.34 7.77
N GLU A 94 9.33 13.45 9.03
CA GLU A 94 10.47 14.30 9.40
C GLU A 94 11.75 13.91 8.63
N THR A 95 12.02 12.61 8.43
CA THR A 95 13.18 12.18 7.63
C THR A 95 13.03 12.53 6.15
N ILE A 96 11.82 12.42 5.61
CA ILE A 96 11.49 12.77 4.22
C ILE A 96 11.66 14.28 4.00
N GLN A 97 11.11 15.10 4.90
CA GLN A 97 11.22 16.56 4.85
C GLN A 97 12.67 17.03 4.90
N ASN A 98 13.48 16.41 5.76
CA ASN A 98 14.90 16.74 5.89
C ASN A 98 15.79 16.07 4.82
N LYS A 99 15.20 15.31 3.88
CA LYS A 99 15.93 14.51 2.88
C LYS A 99 17.03 13.64 3.49
N ASN A 100 16.83 13.17 4.72
CA ASN A 100 17.83 12.41 5.47
C ASN A 100 17.68 10.92 5.18
N MET A 101 18.23 10.46 4.05
CA MET A 101 18.14 9.06 3.63
C MET A 101 18.83 8.10 4.59
N MET A 102 19.87 8.56 5.29
CA MET A 102 20.55 7.76 6.31
C MET A 102 19.59 7.39 7.45
N LEU A 103 18.88 8.37 8.01
CA LEU A 103 17.91 8.13 9.07
C LEU A 103 16.64 7.45 8.53
N PHE A 104 16.16 7.86 7.36
CA PHE A 104 15.00 7.25 6.70
C PHE A 104 15.19 5.74 6.49
N SER A 105 16.40 5.31 6.12
CA SER A 105 16.75 3.89 5.91
C SER A 105 16.51 3.00 7.15
N GLN A 106 16.44 3.58 8.36
CA GLN A 106 16.17 2.84 9.60
C GLN A 106 14.68 2.49 9.77
N TYR A 107 13.80 3.18 9.05
CA TYR A 107 12.35 2.97 9.09
C TYR A 107 11.85 2.04 7.98
N LEU A 108 12.73 1.56 7.10
CA LEU A 108 12.39 0.69 5.98
C LEU A 108 12.24 -0.77 6.40
N TYR A 109 11.32 -1.48 5.76
CA TYR A 109 11.07 -2.88 6.05
C TYR A 109 12.35 -3.72 5.83
N PRO A 110 12.81 -4.47 6.83
CA PRO A 110 14.10 -5.16 6.75
C PRO A 110 14.07 -6.33 5.77
N GLY A 111 15.17 -6.50 5.02
CA GLY A 111 15.35 -7.64 4.12
C GLY A 111 14.48 -7.62 2.86
N ARG A 112 13.82 -6.49 2.54
CA ARG A 112 12.98 -6.33 1.35
C ARG A 112 13.31 -5.02 0.63
N LYS A 113 12.94 -4.96 -0.65
CA LYS A 113 12.93 -3.71 -1.41
C LYS A 113 11.66 -2.94 -1.12
N ILE A 114 11.76 -1.62 -1.10
CA ILE A 114 10.66 -0.68 -0.82
C ILE A 114 10.07 -0.24 -2.15
N LEU A 115 8.76 -0.42 -2.31
CA LEU A 115 8.03 -0.11 -3.54
C LEU A 115 7.73 1.40 -3.64
N PHE A 116 7.87 1.94 -4.84
CA PHE A 116 7.47 3.30 -5.19
C PHE A 116 6.48 3.25 -6.35
N GLY A 117 5.19 3.27 -6.02
CA GLY A 117 4.08 3.24 -6.97
C GLY A 117 3.50 4.62 -7.24
N ILE A 118 3.27 4.92 -8.52
CA ILE A 118 2.61 6.18 -8.94
C ILE A 118 1.08 6.07 -9.00
N PHE A 119 0.53 4.90 -8.68
CA PHE A 119 -0.89 4.62 -8.52
C PHE A 119 -1.12 3.76 -7.26
N THR A 120 -2.39 3.54 -6.90
CA THR A 120 -2.76 2.57 -5.85
C THR A 120 -2.68 1.12 -6.34
N GLU A 121 -2.80 0.90 -7.64
CA GLU A 121 -2.53 -0.39 -8.28
C GLU A 121 -1.03 -0.60 -8.42
N ILE A 122 -0.55 -1.74 -7.93
CA ILE A 122 0.85 -2.15 -8.08
C ILE A 122 1.02 -2.83 -9.42
N LEU A 123 1.89 -2.28 -10.27
CA LEU A 123 2.23 -2.85 -11.55
C LEU A 123 3.57 -3.59 -11.49
N PRO A 124 3.78 -4.64 -12.32
CA PRO A 124 5.07 -5.33 -12.41
C PRO A 124 6.25 -4.41 -12.82
N THR A 125 5.95 -3.25 -13.39
CA THR A 125 6.93 -2.24 -13.81
C THR A 125 7.26 -1.23 -12.71
N ASP A 126 6.55 -1.25 -11.58
CA ASP A 126 6.82 -0.32 -10.49
C ASP A 126 8.19 -0.58 -9.87
N LEU A 127 8.87 0.51 -9.53
CA LEU A 127 10.24 0.43 -9.06
C LEU A 127 10.29 0.14 -7.57
N SER A 128 11.29 -0.65 -7.19
CA SER A 128 11.59 -0.91 -5.79
C SER A 128 13.08 -0.87 -5.52
N PHE A 129 13.44 -0.36 -4.34
CA PHE A 129 14.84 -0.14 -3.97
C PHE A 129 15.16 -0.76 -2.61
N SER A 130 16.34 -1.36 -2.50
CA SER A 130 16.87 -1.86 -1.23
C SER A 130 17.24 -0.70 -0.31
N LYS A 131 17.49 -1.04 0.96
CA LYS A 131 17.97 -0.07 1.95
C LYS A 131 19.26 0.61 1.50
N GLU A 132 20.19 -0.16 0.92
CA GLU A 132 21.49 0.32 0.43
C GLU A 132 21.32 1.25 -0.77
N GLU A 133 20.40 0.92 -1.70
CA GLU A 133 20.04 1.77 -2.83
C GLU A 133 19.43 3.11 -2.36
N ILE A 134 18.68 3.10 -1.26
CA ILE A 134 18.08 4.30 -0.66
C ILE A 134 19.12 5.15 0.09
N LEU A 135 20.16 4.58 0.69
CA LEU A 135 21.24 5.37 1.29
C LEU A 135 21.94 6.27 0.27
N GLY A 136 22.08 5.79 -0.97
CA GLY A 136 22.64 6.54 -2.10
C GLY A 136 21.60 7.23 -2.98
N PHE A 137 20.34 7.38 -2.54
CA PHE A 137 19.22 7.73 -3.41
C PHE A 137 19.42 9.02 -4.21
N PHE A 138 20.00 10.05 -3.57
CA PHE A 138 20.26 11.36 -4.19
C PHE A 138 21.61 11.48 -4.88
N ALA A 139 22.51 10.51 -4.68
CA ALA A 139 23.81 10.47 -5.35
C ALA A 139 23.74 9.76 -6.71
N ASP A 140 22.66 9.03 -6.96
CA ASP A 140 22.42 8.35 -8.23
C ASP A 140 21.72 9.29 -9.23
N GLU A 141 22.46 9.67 -10.27
CA GLU A 141 22.00 10.57 -11.34
C GLU A 141 21.35 9.81 -12.52
N SER A 142 21.19 8.49 -12.42
CA SER A 142 20.58 7.68 -13.47
C SER A 142 19.10 8.04 -13.68
N GLU A 143 18.66 8.04 -14.94
CA GLU A 143 17.25 8.18 -15.29
C GLU A 143 16.54 6.83 -15.21
N TYR A 144 15.32 6.83 -14.65
CA TYR A 144 14.47 5.66 -14.51
C TYR A 144 13.09 5.91 -15.13
N THR A 145 12.46 4.84 -15.64
CA THR A 145 11.04 4.86 -16.01
C THR A 145 10.21 4.41 -14.81
N TRP A 146 9.53 5.34 -14.16
CA TRP A 146 8.73 5.12 -12.95
C TRP A 146 7.32 4.61 -13.21
N GLY A 147 6.91 4.56 -14.48
CA GLY A 147 5.60 4.11 -14.92
C GLY A 147 5.18 4.83 -16.19
N LYS A 148 3.89 4.76 -16.51
CA LYS A 148 3.30 5.48 -17.65
C LYS A 148 2.22 6.42 -17.16
N LEU A 149 2.25 7.66 -17.64
CA LEU A 149 1.19 8.62 -17.42
C LEU A 149 0.00 8.26 -18.31
N SER A 150 -1.09 7.81 -17.71
CA SER A 150 -2.39 7.69 -18.39
C SER A 150 -3.03 9.08 -18.45
N PRO A 151 -3.72 9.49 -19.54
CA PRO A 151 -4.09 8.75 -20.76
C PRO A 151 -3.07 8.81 -21.91
N SER A 152 -2.06 9.68 -21.82
CA SER A 152 -1.11 9.92 -22.92
C SER A 152 -0.22 8.71 -23.27
N GLY A 153 -0.05 7.78 -22.33
CA GLY A 153 0.82 6.62 -22.47
C GLY A 153 2.31 6.95 -22.43
N LEU A 154 2.67 8.20 -22.10
CA LEU A 154 4.04 8.66 -22.00
C LEU A 154 4.73 8.04 -20.79
N ASP A 155 5.97 7.59 -20.99
CA ASP A 155 6.83 7.13 -19.89
C ASP A 155 7.08 8.28 -18.91
N LEU A 156 6.82 8.05 -17.62
CA LEU A 156 7.30 8.93 -16.57
C LEU A 156 8.79 8.65 -16.35
N ARG A 157 9.64 9.42 -17.03
CA ARG A 157 11.09 9.36 -16.86
C ARG A 157 11.55 10.43 -15.90
N ALA A 158 12.35 10.03 -14.92
CA ALA A 158 12.92 10.92 -13.93
C ALA A 158 14.12 10.26 -13.25
N THR A 159 15.08 11.06 -12.82
CA THR A 159 16.04 10.63 -11.80
C THR A 159 15.32 10.37 -10.47
N LYS A 160 15.98 9.63 -9.57
CA LYS A 160 15.50 9.43 -8.20
C LYS A 160 15.25 10.74 -7.47
N THR A 161 16.15 11.71 -7.63
CA THR A 161 16.02 13.05 -7.01
C THR A 161 14.81 13.81 -7.52
N GLU A 162 14.58 13.83 -8.84
CA GLU A 162 13.41 14.49 -9.43
C GLU A 162 12.11 13.82 -9.01
N PHE A 163 12.07 12.49 -9.04
CA PHE A 163 10.91 11.72 -8.60
C PHE A 163 10.59 12.00 -7.12
N PHE A 164 11.60 11.95 -6.25
CA PHE A 164 11.42 12.23 -4.82
C PHE A 164 10.86 13.63 -4.59
N ASN A 165 11.46 14.64 -5.20
CA ASN A 165 11.04 16.04 -5.01
C ASN A 165 9.60 16.28 -5.49
N LYS A 166 9.17 15.57 -6.54
CA LYS A 166 7.85 15.77 -7.15
C LYS A 166 6.75 14.92 -6.52
N TYR A 167 7.06 13.70 -6.10
CA TYR A 167 6.04 12.71 -5.74
C TYR A 167 6.12 12.19 -4.31
N ILE A 168 7.23 12.36 -3.61
CA ILE A 168 7.41 11.85 -2.23
C ILE A 168 7.54 13.00 -1.22
N TYR A 169 8.27 14.04 -1.59
CA TYR A 169 8.44 15.22 -0.75
C TYR A 169 7.16 16.05 -0.74
N HIS A 170 6.65 16.29 0.47
CA HIS A 170 5.56 17.23 0.71
C HIS A 170 5.85 18.06 1.95
N ASP A 171 5.23 19.24 2.04
CA ASP A 171 5.17 19.97 3.30
C ASP A 171 4.06 19.40 4.18
N PHE A 172 4.41 18.39 4.98
CA PHE A 172 3.49 17.72 5.91
C PHE A 172 3.00 18.62 7.07
N ASN A 173 3.45 19.88 7.16
CA ASN A 173 3.02 20.83 8.21
C ASN A 173 1.90 21.78 7.75
N GLN A 174 1.47 21.72 6.48
CA GLN A 174 0.40 22.57 5.94
C GLN A 174 -0.99 21.95 6.17
N ASP A 175 -2.04 22.59 5.64
CA ASP A 175 -3.43 22.12 5.70
C ASP A 175 -3.61 20.81 4.92
N VAL A 176 -3.28 19.69 5.57
CA VAL A 176 -3.31 18.34 5.02
C VAL A 176 -4.35 17.51 5.76
N LYS A 177 -5.08 16.68 5.01
CA LYS A 177 -5.95 15.66 5.60
C LYS A 177 -5.14 14.39 5.77
N ILE A 178 -5.21 13.78 6.96
CA ILE A 178 -4.50 12.54 7.27
C ILE A 178 -5.51 11.48 7.66
N GLY A 179 -5.47 10.33 6.99
CA GLY A 179 -6.26 9.15 7.31
C GLY A 179 -5.36 7.95 7.58
N CYS A 180 -5.69 7.14 8.58
CA CYS A 180 -5.00 5.88 8.85
C CYS A 180 -5.96 4.74 8.56
N ASN A 181 -5.66 3.93 7.53
CA ASN A 181 -6.59 2.94 6.99
C ASN A 181 -7.95 3.54 6.57
N GLU A 182 -7.96 4.83 6.22
CA GLU A 182 -9.10 5.57 5.70
C GLU A 182 -8.79 6.06 4.29
N ILE A 183 -9.83 6.24 3.49
CA ILE A 183 -9.72 6.80 2.14
C ILE A 183 -9.99 8.29 2.25
N ILE A 184 -8.94 9.10 2.09
CA ILE A 184 -9.06 10.57 2.13
C ILE A 184 -9.36 11.11 0.73
N THR A 185 -8.64 10.61 -0.26
CA THR A 185 -8.79 10.95 -1.67
C THR A 185 -9.39 9.75 -2.40
N TYR A 186 -10.60 9.93 -2.92
CA TYR A 186 -11.26 8.92 -3.74
C TYR A 186 -11.40 9.42 -5.16
N ASN A 187 -10.97 8.58 -6.09
CA ASN A 187 -10.82 8.94 -7.49
C ASN A 187 -11.54 7.94 -8.42
N GLY A 188 -12.48 7.16 -7.86
CA GLY A 188 -13.24 6.15 -8.60
C GLY A 188 -12.52 4.81 -8.80
N TYR A 189 -11.23 4.71 -8.48
CA TYR A 189 -10.48 3.45 -8.61
C TYR A 189 -10.57 2.58 -7.35
N PRO A 190 -10.52 1.24 -7.50
CA PRO A 190 -10.46 0.35 -6.35
C PRO A 190 -9.23 0.63 -5.48
N GLN A 191 -9.42 0.46 -4.17
CA GLN A 191 -8.39 0.69 -3.17
C GLN A 191 -7.53 -0.57 -3.01
N TRP A 192 -6.73 -0.88 -4.03
CA TRP A 192 -5.94 -2.10 -4.12
C TRP A 192 -4.91 -2.23 -2.99
N GLN A 193 -4.50 -1.13 -2.36
CA GLN A 193 -3.55 -1.16 -1.25
C GLN A 193 -3.99 -2.06 -0.10
N PHE A 194 -5.29 -2.17 0.20
CA PHE A 194 -5.79 -3.02 1.28
C PHE A 194 -5.83 -4.50 0.89
N ARG A 195 -5.85 -4.82 -0.42
CA ARG A 195 -5.71 -6.18 -0.94
C ARG A 195 -4.25 -6.60 -1.00
N ASP A 196 -3.39 -5.71 -1.51
CA ASP A 196 -1.99 -5.99 -1.81
C ASP A 196 -1.12 -5.94 -0.54
N PHE A 197 -1.59 -5.24 0.50
CA PHE A 197 -0.98 -5.18 1.82
C PHE A 197 -2.01 -5.46 2.93
N PRO A 198 -2.50 -6.72 3.06
CA PRO A 198 -3.66 -7.05 3.90
C PRO A 198 -3.44 -6.81 5.40
N ASP A 199 -2.21 -6.92 5.90
CA ASP A 199 -1.84 -6.72 7.31
C ASP A 199 -1.08 -5.41 7.54
N SER A 200 -1.38 -4.39 6.73
CA SER A 200 -0.70 -3.09 6.80
C SER A 200 -1.53 -2.00 7.49
N ILE A 201 -0.83 -0.96 7.91
CA ILE A 201 -1.43 0.34 8.16
C ILE A 201 -1.01 1.26 7.01
N VAL A 202 -1.99 1.74 6.26
CA VAL A 202 -1.81 2.71 5.19
C VAL A 202 -2.14 4.08 5.74
N VAL A 203 -1.14 4.97 5.79
CA VAL A 203 -1.36 6.38 6.12
C VAL A 203 -1.51 7.15 4.82
N GLU A 204 -2.66 7.75 4.61
CA GLU A 204 -2.95 8.60 3.46
C GLU A 204 -2.91 10.09 3.86
N TYR A 205 -2.09 10.84 3.14
CA TYR A 205 -2.06 12.29 3.13
C TYR A 205 -2.82 12.79 1.90
N GLY A 206 -3.89 13.55 2.14
CA GLY A 206 -4.56 14.34 1.12
C GLY A 206 -4.02 15.76 1.12
N PHE A 207 -3.54 16.23 -0.03
CA PHE A 207 -3.08 17.60 -0.25
C PHE A 207 -4.03 18.36 -1.17
N PRO A 208 -4.35 19.64 -0.92
CA PRO A 208 -5.14 20.44 -1.85
C PRO A 208 -4.49 20.49 -3.24
N ASN A 209 -5.26 20.21 -4.29
CA ASN A 209 -4.84 20.34 -5.68
C ASN A 209 -5.25 21.72 -6.21
N VAL A 210 -4.29 22.47 -6.73
CA VAL A 210 -4.49 23.86 -7.19
C VAL A 210 -4.91 23.94 -8.67
N GLN A 211 -4.93 22.84 -9.41
CA GLN A 211 -4.92 22.84 -10.88
C GLN A 211 -6.11 22.15 -11.58
N GLY A 212 -7.13 21.65 -10.88
CA GLY A 212 -8.27 20.98 -11.55
C GLY A 212 -9.52 20.81 -10.68
N PRO A 213 -10.63 20.29 -11.25
CA PRO A 213 -11.92 20.15 -10.57
C PRO A 213 -11.94 19.08 -9.46
N PHE A 214 -10.83 18.36 -9.25
CA PHE A 214 -10.64 17.41 -8.17
C PHE A 214 -9.67 18.01 -7.16
N ASP A 215 -10.21 18.42 -6.01
CA ASP A 215 -9.54 19.30 -5.06
C ASP A 215 -8.37 18.68 -4.29
N TRP A 216 -8.06 17.38 -4.45
CA TRP A 216 -7.08 16.70 -3.60
C TRP A 216 -6.21 15.66 -4.32
N GLU A 217 -4.92 15.65 -3.99
CA GLU A 217 -3.94 14.65 -4.39
C GLU A 217 -3.60 13.73 -3.20
N GLY A 218 -3.59 12.42 -3.43
CA GLY A 218 -3.30 11.43 -2.39
C GLY A 218 -1.87 10.90 -2.44
N PHE A 219 -1.20 10.94 -1.30
CA PHE A 219 0.08 10.27 -1.05
C PHE A 219 -0.09 9.27 0.09
N ARG A 220 0.35 8.04 -0.10
CA ARG A 220 0.20 6.97 0.89
C ARG A 220 1.55 6.40 1.28
N ILE A 221 1.71 6.20 2.58
CA ILE A 221 2.81 5.44 3.17
C ILE A 221 2.23 4.15 3.73
N VAL A 222 2.70 3.01 3.21
CA VAL A 222 2.27 1.69 3.67
C VAL A 222 3.25 1.19 4.71
N PHE A 223 2.75 0.86 5.90
CA PHE A 223 3.52 0.29 6.99
C PHE A 223 3.15 -1.17 7.23
N GLN A 224 4.15 -2.04 7.37
CA GLN A 224 3.98 -3.43 7.78
C GLN A 224 4.74 -3.71 9.06
N GLU A 225 4.17 -4.57 9.91
CA GLU A 225 4.81 -5.00 11.15
C GLU A 225 5.93 -6.01 10.87
N TYR A 226 7.05 -5.84 11.56
CA TYR A 226 8.12 -6.82 11.65
C TYR A 226 8.67 -6.84 13.06
N GLN A 227 8.56 -7.99 13.75
CA GLN A 227 9.07 -8.19 15.11
C GLN A 227 8.54 -7.15 16.13
N GLY A 228 7.26 -6.78 16.05
CA GLY A 228 6.63 -5.83 16.98
C GLY A 228 6.79 -4.35 16.60
N GLU A 229 7.49 -4.04 15.51
CA GLU A 229 7.76 -2.67 15.06
C GLU A 229 7.22 -2.44 13.64
N TRP A 230 6.81 -1.21 13.33
CA TRP A 230 6.19 -0.87 12.04
C TRP A 230 7.18 -0.23 11.07
N TYR A 231 7.27 -0.75 9.86
CA TYR A 231 8.25 -0.29 8.86
C TYR A 231 7.59 0.06 7.54
N VAL A 232 8.14 1.08 6.87
CA VAL A 232 7.71 1.49 5.53
C VAL A 232 7.99 0.35 4.56
N ALA A 233 6.96 -0.10 3.86
CA ALA A 233 7.02 -1.14 2.84
C ALA A 233 6.80 -0.58 1.43
N ALA A 234 5.99 0.48 1.31
CA ALA A 234 5.70 1.11 0.04
C ALA A 234 5.31 2.59 0.18
N PHE A 235 5.52 3.33 -0.91
CA PHE A 235 4.88 4.61 -1.18
C PHE A 235 3.96 4.46 -2.38
N LEU A 236 2.72 4.96 -2.25
CA LEU A 236 1.74 4.92 -3.33
C LEU A 236 1.16 6.31 -3.55
N ARG A 237 0.70 6.56 -4.78
CA ARG A 237 0.12 7.84 -5.18
C ARG A 237 -1.28 7.63 -5.73
N SER A 238 -2.12 8.65 -5.61
CA SER A 238 -3.37 8.76 -6.36
C SER A 238 -3.49 10.17 -6.88
N SER A 239 -2.99 10.38 -8.09
CA SER A 239 -3.25 11.58 -8.87
C SER A 239 -4.02 11.20 -10.13
N HIS A 240 -5.06 11.98 -10.45
CA HIS A 240 -5.59 12.01 -11.80
C HIS A 240 -4.65 12.85 -12.65
N TYR A 241 -3.93 12.24 -13.57
CA TYR A 241 -3.33 12.98 -14.67
C TYR A 241 -4.40 13.18 -15.74
N GLN A 242 -4.61 14.43 -16.14
CA GLN A 242 -5.25 14.74 -17.42
C GLN A 242 -4.23 14.56 -18.53
#